data_AF-A0AA51YGT5-F1
#
_entry.id   AF-A0AA51YGT5-F1
#
_cell.length_a   1.000
_cell.length_b   1.000
_cell.length_c   1.000
_cell.angle_alpha   90.00
_cell.angle_beta   90.00
_cell.angle_gamma   90.00
#
_symmetry.space_group_name_H-M   'P 1'
#
loop_
_entity.id
_entity.type
_entity.pdbx_description
1 polymer ?
#
loop_
_entity_poly.entity_id
_entity_poly.type
_entity_poly.pdbx_seq_one_letter_code
_entity_poly.pdbx_strand_id
1 'polypeptide(L)' 'MEDSDVERTDIQESNEGEDEELIEVCPVCGSPDLYYETGGIEGLYHCKYCGYIGGFVIDANKKMMGLIRDEYERKLRISE' A
#
# COMPACT_ATOMS: atom_id res chain seq x y z
N MET A 1 -34.64 5.82 -42.00
CA MET A 1 -33.96 7.03 -41.47
C MET A 1 -34.30 7.05 -40.01
N GLU A 2 -33.44 6.65 -39.08
CA GLU A 2 -32.01 6.38 -39.11
C GLU A 2 -31.72 5.09 -38.31
N ASP A 3 -30.75 4.33 -38.80
CA ASP A 3 -30.07 3.24 -38.10
C ASP A 3 -29.24 3.79 -36.93
N SER A 4 -29.17 3.03 -35.83
CA SER A 4 -27.89 2.75 -35.17
C SER A 4 -28.04 1.63 -34.15
N ASP A 5 -27.46 0.49 -34.52
CA ASP A 5 -26.99 -0.59 -33.66
C ASP A 5 -26.16 -0.06 -32.48
N VAL A 6 -26.03 -0.88 -31.42
CA VAL A 6 -24.76 -1.33 -30.82
C VAL A 6 -24.96 -1.73 -29.36
N GLU A 7 -24.88 -3.05 -29.18
CA GLU A 7 -24.20 -3.80 -28.11
C GLU A 7 -24.60 -3.60 -26.64
N ARG A 8 -25.13 -4.70 -26.13
CA ARG A 8 -24.82 -5.33 -24.84
C ARG A 8 -23.52 -4.81 -24.22
N THR A 9 -23.60 -4.35 -22.98
CA THR A 9 -22.63 -4.79 -21.97
C THR A 9 -23.35 -4.94 -20.64
N ASP A 10 -23.80 -6.16 -20.38
CA ASP A 10 -23.84 -6.67 -19.00
C ASP A 10 -22.37 -6.69 -18.53
N ILE A 11 -21.88 -5.57 -18.00
CA ILE A 11 -20.65 -5.59 -17.22
C ILE A 11 -21.04 -6.14 -15.85
N GLN A 12 -21.25 -7.46 -15.80
CA GLN A 12 -20.86 -8.19 -14.61
C GLN A 12 -19.33 -8.14 -14.61
N GLU A 13 -18.76 -7.12 -13.95
CA GLU A 13 -17.41 -7.21 -13.43
C GLU A 13 -17.44 -8.37 -12.43
N SER A 14 -17.18 -9.56 -12.97
CA SER A 14 -16.75 -10.71 -12.23
C SER A 14 -15.48 -10.31 -11.48
N ASN A 15 -15.65 -9.76 -10.28
CA ASN A 15 -14.58 -9.68 -9.29
C ASN A 15 -14.34 -11.10 -8.76
N GLU A 16 -13.86 -11.98 -9.64
CA GLU A 16 -13.20 -13.24 -9.29
C GLU A 16 -11.70 -12.96 -9.13
N GLY A 17 -11.37 -12.07 -8.21
CA GLY A 17 -10.01 -11.76 -7.81
C GLY A 17 -10.08 -11.25 -6.39
N GLU A 18 -9.78 -12.14 -5.44
CA GLU A 18 -9.75 -11.92 -3.99
C GLU A 18 -9.48 -10.45 -3.65
N ASP A 19 -10.46 -9.84 -2.97
CA ASP A 19 -10.36 -8.50 -2.40
C ASP A 19 -9.28 -8.52 -1.32
N GLU A 20 -8.01 -8.48 -1.73
CA GLU A 20 -6.88 -8.52 -0.80
C GLU A 20 -6.90 -7.20 -0.02
N GLU A 21 -7.49 -7.23 1.17
CA GLU A 21 -7.54 -6.15 2.15
C GLU A 21 -6.23 -5.35 2.13
N LEU A 22 -6.32 -4.09 1.69
CA LEU A 22 -5.20 -3.16 1.62
C LEU A 22 -5.00 -2.52 3.00
N ILE A 23 -3.74 -2.46 3.43
CA ILE A 23 -3.32 -1.89 4.70
C ILE A 23 -2.22 -0.87 4.40
N GLU A 24 -2.30 0.30 5.01
CA GLU A 24 -1.24 1.32 4.95
C GLU A 24 0.00 0.83 5.70
N VAL A 25 1.14 0.78 5.01
CA VAL A 25 2.40 0.31 5.58
C VAL A 25 3.54 1.29 5.35
N CYS A 26 4.55 1.18 6.20
CA CYS A 26 5.79 1.91 6.10
C CYS A 26 6.54 1.56 4.81
N PRO A 27 6.96 2.55 4.00
CA PRO A 27 7.64 2.31 2.72
C PRO A 27 9.05 1.71 2.90
N VAL A 28 9.62 1.77 4.10
CA VAL A 28 10.98 1.29 4.39
C VAL A 28 10.98 -0.16 4.85
N CYS A 29 10.05 -0.53 5.74
CA CYS A 29 10.11 -1.83 6.44
C CYS A 29 8.83 -2.65 6.36
N GLY A 30 7.78 -2.14 5.70
CA GLY A 30 6.49 -2.82 5.57
C GLY A 30 5.67 -2.90 6.85
N SER A 31 6.11 -2.27 7.95
CA SER A 31 5.33 -2.26 9.19
C SER A 31 4.09 -1.37 9.06
N PRO A 32 2.89 -1.82 9.49
CA PRO A 32 1.69 -0.99 9.58
C PRO A 32 1.70 -0.08 10.82
N ASP A 33 2.71 -0.18 11.70
CA ASP A 33 2.77 0.59 12.93
C ASP A 33 3.34 1.99 12.68
N LEU A 34 2.48 2.85 12.14
CA LEU A 34 2.71 4.25 11.85
C LEU A 34 1.89 5.13 12.79
N TYR A 35 2.40 6.31 13.14
CA TYR A 35 1.61 7.36 13.76
C TYR A 35 1.84 8.69 13.07
N TYR A 36 0.83 9.54 13.13
CA TYR A 36 0.86 10.85 12.50
C TYR A 36 1.42 11.88 13.49
N GLU A 37 2.58 12.44 13.19
CA GLU A 37 3.17 13.56 13.91
C GLU A 37 2.64 14.86 13.33
N THR A 38 1.92 15.64 14.16
CA THR A 38 1.44 16.98 13.79
C THR A 38 2.20 18.05 14.55
N GLY A 39 2.80 18.99 13.81
CA GLY A 39 3.46 20.17 14.38
C GLY A 39 3.87 21.14 13.28
N GLY A 40 3.29 22.35 13.26
CA GLY A 40 3.54 23.34 12.20
C GLY A 40 2.55 23.25 11.04
N ILE A 41 3.03 23.38 9.79
CA ILE A 41 2.21 23.53 8.57
C ILE A 41 1.79 22.18 7.97
N GLU A 42 2.60 21.12 8.12
CA GLU A 42 2.34 19.79 7.57
C GLU A 42 2.59 18.72 8.64
N GLY A 43 1.80 17.64 8.62
CA GLY A 43 2.04 16.47 9.45
C GLY A 43 2.68 15.33 8.65
N LEU A 44 3.52 14.55 9.32
CA LEU A 44 4.31 13.46 8.75
C LEU A 44 3.96 12.14 9.43
N TYR A 45 4.11 11.04 8.71
CA TYR A 45 4.03 9.70 9.29
C TYR A 45 5.38 9.31 9.90
N HIS A 46 5.34 8.76 11.11
CA HIS A 46 6.49 8.17 11.79
C HIS A 46 6.24 6.68 12.04
N CYS A 47 7.13 5.83 11.54
CA CYS A 47 7.12 4.38 11.78
C CYS A 47 7.79 4.02 13.11
N LYS A 48 7.07 3.33 13.98
CA LYS A 48 7.58 2.88 15.29
C LYS A 48 8.64 1.78 15.20
N TYR A 49 8.69 1.08 14.06
CA TYR A 49 9.58 -0.07 13.90
C TYR A 49 10.98 0.30 13.37
N CYS A 50 11.06 1.14 12.32
CA CYS A 50 12.34 1.49 11.68
C CYS A 50 12.70 2.97 11.79
N GLY A 51 11.83 3.81 12.35
CA GLY A 51 12.07 5.25 12.48
C GLY A 51 11.92 6.05 11.19
N TYR A 52 11.29 5.48 10.13
CA TYR A 52 10.90 6.27 8.94
C TYR A 52 10.05 7.47 9.36
N ILE A 53 10.41 8.67 8.88
CA ILE A 53 9.64 9.89 9.01
C ILE A 53 9.43 10.48 7.60
N GLY A 54 8.18 10.64 7.18
CA GLY A 54 7.89 11.22 5.87
C GLY A 54 6.40 11.33 5.54
N GLY A 55 6.09 11.96 4.41
CA GLY A 55 4.71 12.23 3.99
C GLY A 55 4.03 11.10 3.23
N PHE A 56 4.69 9.95 3.04
CA PHE A 56 4.19 8.86 2.20
C PHE A 56 4.02 7.54 2.97
N VAL A 57 2.97 6.83 2.62
CA VAL A 57 2.66 5.45 3.05
C VAL A 57 2.32 4.61 1.80
N ILE A 58 2.36 3.28 1.92
CA ILE A 58 2.03 2.37 0.82
C ILE A 58 0.76 1.60 1.19
N ASP A 59 -0.24 1.61 0.31
CA ASP A 59 -1.35 0.65 0.40
C ASP A 59 -0.89 -0.71 -0.10
N ALA A 60 -0.77 -1.67 0.82
CA ALA A 60 -0.24 -3.00 0.53
C ALA A 60 -1.21 -4.08 0.99
N ASN A 61 -1.42 -5.07 0.14
CA ASN A 61 -1.95 -6.36 0.55
C ASN A 61 -0.91 -7.12 1.41
N LYS A 62 -1.34 -8.24 2.02
CA LYS A 62 -0.47 -9.08 2.87
C LYS A 62 0.78 -9.57 2.14
N LYS A 63 0.66 -9.90 0.85
CA LYS A 63 1.77 -10.38 0.03
C LYS A 63 2.85 -9.31 -0.14
N MET A 64 2.44 -8.10 -0.53
CA MET A 64 3.32 -6.96 -0.75
C MET A 64 3.96 -6.49 0.56
N MET A 65 3.18 -6.43 1.65
CA MET A 65 3.69 -6.15 3.00
C MET A 65 4.83 -7.11 3.37
N GLY A 66 4.64 -8.42 3.13
CA GLY A 66 5.67 -9.43 3.36
C GLY A 66 6.93 -9.23 2.51
N LEU A 67 6.77 -8.93 1.22
CA LEU A 67 7.92 -8.68 0.33
C LEU A 67 8.76 -7.47 0.77
N ILE A 68 8.12 -6.37 1.16
CA ILE A 68 8.82 -5.18 1.67
C ILE A 68 9.57 -5.53 2.95
N ARG A 69 8.93 -6.29 3.84
CA ARG A 69 9.51 -6.73 5.10
C ARG A 69 10.73 -7.62 4.90
N ASP A 70 10.63 -8.62 4.03
CA ASP A 70 11.72 -9.55 3.72
C ASP A 70 12.94 -8.84 3.14
N GLU A 71 12.72 -7.86 2.26
CA GLU A 71 13.79 -7.03 1.70
C GLU A 71 14.49 -6.20 2.77
N TYR A 72 13.73 -5.59 3.67
CA TYR A 72 14.27 -4.82 4.79
C TYR A 72 15.16 -5.69 5.70
N GLU A 73 14.68 -6.87 6.11
CA GLU A 73 15.43 -7.78 6.96
C GLU A 73 16.68 -8.34 6.27
N ARG A 74 16.60 -8.61 4.95
CA ARG A 74 17.76 -9.04 4.17
C ARG A 74 18.87 -7.98 4.17
N LYS A 75 18.51 -6.71 4.00
CA LYS A 75 19.48 -5.60 4.04
C LYS A 75 20.15 -5.47 5.39
N LEU A 76 19.40 -5.62 6.49
CA LEU A 76 19.96 -5.55 7.84
C LEU A 76 21.03 -6.62 8.08
N ARG A 77 20.82 -7.85 7.59
CA ARG A 77 21.80 -8.94 7.74
C ARG A 77 23.10 -8.72 6.95
N ILE A 78 23.08 -7.87 5.92
CA ILE A 78 24.27 -7.57 5.10
C ILE A 78 25.08 -6.43 5.72
N SER A 79 24.47 -5.60 6.56
CA SER A 79 25.10 -4.43 7.20
C SER A 79 25.81 -4.72 8.52
N GLU A 80 25.75 -5.94 9.03
CA GLU A 80 26.49 -6.43 10.20
C GLU A 80 27.81 -7.13 9.78
#